data_AF-R7USB8-F1
#
_entry.id   AF-R7USB8-F1
#
_cell.length_a   1.000
_cell.length_b   1.000
_cell.length_c   1.000
_cell.angle_alpha   90.00
_cell.angle_beta   90.00
_cell.angle_gamma   90.00
#
_symmetry.space_group_name_H-M   'P 1'
#
loop_
_entity.id
_entity.type
_entity.pdbx_description
1 polymer ?
#
loop_
_entity_poly.entity_id
_entity_poly.type
_entity_poly.pdbx_seq_one_letter_code
_entity_poly.pdbx_strand_id
1 'polypeptide(L)'
;MDLINLITLFVVSMTIAVARGAVPQCNEVQGSCACLTDQGLVDLSALDSKDPDNPTFSDIPSDDGHYKYSYNPCSAFTEGKCTDVALCQAASDLQYPVGDQNTVVWNSVESIGMLVLSYTSMGWDSVT
;
A
#
# COMPACT_ATOMS: atom_id res chain seq x y z
N MET A 1 -46.25 7.94 29.48
CA MET A 1 -45.05 7.29 28.95
C MET A 1 -44.63 6.27 29.99
N ASP A 2 -45.00 5.01 29.81
CA ASP A 2 -44.92 4.00 30.86
C ASP A 2 -43.48 3.60 31.18
N LEU A 3 -43.23 3.27 32.45
CA LEU A 3 -41.92 2.87 32.99
C LEU A 3 -41.31 1.69 32.21
N ILE A 4 -42.17 0.81 31.67
CA ILE A 4 -41.78 -0.31 30.80
C ILE A 4 -41.12 0.21 29.52
N ASN A 5 -41.70 1.21 28.85
CA ASN A 5 -41.14 1.79 27.62
C ASN A 5 -39.81 2.54 27.85
N LEU A 6 -39.61 3.08 29.05
CA LEU A 6 -38.35 3.73 29.44
C LEU A 6 -37.22 2.70 29.67
N ILE A 7 -37.54 1.56 30.30
CA ILE A 7 -36.59 0.47 30.54
C ILE A 7 -36.19 -0.20 29.22
N THR A 8 -37.13 -0.45 28.31
CA THR A 8 -36.82 -1.04 26.99
C THR A 8 -35.89 -0.15 26.17
N LEU A 9 -36.07 1.18 26.22
CA LEU A 9 -35.23 2.14 25.50
C LEU A 9 -33.79 2.19 26.06
N PHE A 10 -33.63 2.09 27.38
CA PHE A 10 -32.30 2.07 28.02
C PHE A 10 -31.54 0.75 27.74
N VAL A 11 -32.21 -0.39 27.71
CA VAL A 11 -31.59 -1.70 27.44
C VAL A 11 -31.15 -1.83 25.97
N VAL A 12 -31.90 -1.27 25.02
CA VAL A 12 -31.53 -1.25 23.59
C VAL A 12 -30.36 -0.29 23.30
N SER A 13 -30.14 0.72 24.15
CA SER A 13 -29.05 1.69 24.05
C SER A 13 -27.70 1.17 24.60
N MET A 14 -27.73 0.15 25.47
CA MET A 14 -26.53 -0.37 26.13
C MET A 14 -25.83 -1.44 25.26
N THR A 15 -24.83 -0.97 24.51
CA THR A 15 -23.65 -1.71 23.99
C THR A 15 -23.81 -2.58 22.74
N ILE A 16 -23.99 -1.94 21.58
CA ILE A 16 -23.26 -2.43 20.40
C ILE A 16 -21.81 -1.99 20.59
N ALA A 17 -21.02 -2.81 21.29
CA ALA A 17 -19.58 -2.67 21.26
C ALA A 17 -19.13 -3.05 19.84
N VAL A 18 -18.88 -2.05 19.00
CA VAL A 18 -18.25 -2.29 17.70
C VAL A 18 -16.81 -2.70 18.01
N ALA A 19 -16.56 -4.01 18.03
CA ALA A 19 -15.20 -4.53 18.02
C ALA A 19 -14.55 -4.04 16.73
N ARG A 20 -13.73 -2.99 16.83
CA ARG A 20 -12.85 -2.61 15.74
C ARG A 20 -11.83 -3.73 15.64
N GLY A 21 -11.76 -4.39 14.48
CA GLY A 21 -10.67 -5.33 14.20
C GLY A 21 -9.35 -4.63 14.46
N ALA A 22 -8.39 -5.32 15.07
CA ALA A 22 -7.04 -4.78 15.21
C ALA A 22 -6.51 -4.43 13.81
N VAL A 23 -5.83 -3.29 13.69
CA VAL A 23 -5.20 -2.92 12.42
C VAL A 23 -3.91 -3.73 12.32
N PRO A 24 -3.71 -4.52 11.24
CA PRO A 24 -2.53 -5.37 11.13
C PRO A 24 -1.27 -4.51 11.30
N GLN A 25 -0.39 -4.91 12.21
CA GLN A 25 0.89 -4.23 12.45
C GLN A 25 2.01 -5.02 11.78
N CYS A 26 2.88 -4.34 11.04
CA CYS A 26 4.06 -4.99 10.50
C CYS A 26 5.11 -5.17 11.60
N ASN A 27 5.24 -6.39 12.12
CA ASN A 27 6.15 -6.70 13.23
C ASN A 27 7.55 -7.06 12.74
N GLU A 28 7.64 -7.74 11.59
CA GLU A 28 8.90 -8.18 11.01
C GLU A 28 8.85 -8.03 9.48
N VAL A 29 9.71 -7.16 8.95
CA VAL A 29 9.86 -6.93 7.52
C VAL A 29 10.80 -7.99 6.94
N GLN A 30 10.32 -8.74 5.95
CA GLN A 30 11.08 -9.78 5.25
C GLN A 30 11.42 -9.29 3.83
N GLY A 31 12.39 -8.36 3.75
CA GLY A 31 12.72 -7.63 2.53
C GLY A 31 11.60 -6.65 2.12
N SER A 32 11.54 -6.28 0.84
CA SER A 32 10.50 -5.35 0.36
C SER A 32 9.12 -5.98 0.17
N CYS A 33 9.08 -7.31 0.13
CA CYS A 33 7.99 -8.07 -0.46
C CYS A 33 7.01 -8.63 0.57
N ALA A 34 7.45 -8.80 1.81
CA ALA A 34 6.67 -9.49 2.81
C ALA A 34 6.81 -8.84 4.18
N CYS A 35 5.73 -8.91 4.95
CA CYS A 35 5.73 -8.55 6.35
C CYS A 35 4.92 -9.54 7.19
N LEU A 36 5.52 -10.01 8.27
CA LEU A 36 4.82 -10.76 9.30
C LEU A 36 4.04 -9.80 10.21
N THR A 37 2.73 -9.96 10.25
CA THR A 37 1.84 -9.20 11.10
C THR A 37 1.34 -10.00 12.30
N ASP A 38 0.65 -9.34 13.22
CA ASP A 38 -0.11 -9.99 14.29
C ASP A 38 -1.28 -10.87 13.78
N GLN A 39 -1.65 -10.72 12.51
CA GLN A 39 -2.76 -11.44 11.86
C GLN A 39 -2.29 -12.49 10.84
N GLY A 40 -0.97 -12.60 10.63
CA GLY A 40 -0.38 -13.53 9.68
C GLY A 40 0.61 -12.86 8.72
N LEU A 41 1.11 -13.64 7.77
CA LEU A 41 2.06 -13.19 6.77
C LEU A 41 1.33 -12.48 5.62
N VAL A 42 1.69 -11.23 5.37
CA VAL A 42 1.39 -10.54 4.12
C VAL A 42 2.59 -10.76 3.20
N ASP A 43 2.38 -11.48 2.10
CA ASP A 43 3.44 -11.80 1.12
C ASP A 43 2.98 -11.39 -0.28
N LEU A 44 3.73 -10.47 -0.89
CA LEU A 44 3.47 -9.94 -2.23
C LEU A 44 4.19 -10.72 -3.33
N SER A 45 4.92 -11.79 -3.00
CA SER A 45 5.75 -12.54 -3.96
C SER A 45 4.94 -13.14 -5.11
N ALA A 46 3.68 -13.50 -4.86
CA ALA A 46 2.76 -14.00 -5.88
C ALA A 46 2.34 -12.92 -6.90
N LEU A 47 2.51 -11.64 -6.56
CA LEU A 47 2.23 -10.50 -7.43
C LEU A 47 3.49 -9.99 -8.13
N ASP A 48 4.65 -10.58 -7.88
CA ASP A 48 5.91 -10.05 -8.38
C ASP A 48 6.27 -10.63 -9.75
N SER A 49 6.55 -9.75 -10.70
CA SER A 49 7.20 -10.14 -11.94
C SER A 49 8.69 -10.30 -11.69
N LYS A 50 9.27 -11.38 -12.22
CA LYS A 50 10.73 -11.62 -12.19
C LYS A 50 11.43 -11.14 -13.46
N ASP A 51 10.67 -10.54 -14.38
CA ASP A 51 11.19 -9.98 -15.61
C ASP A 51 11.61 -8.52 -15.37
N PRO A 52 12.90 -8.17 -15.53
CA PRO A 52 13.40 -6.82 -15.26
C PRO A 52 12.86 -5.75 -16.22
N ASP A 53 12.26 -6.14 -17.35
CA ASP A 53 11.71 -5.20 -18.34
C ASP A 53 10.18 -5.14 -18.33
N ASN A 54 9.52 -6.03 -17.56
CA ASN A 54 8.07 -6.16 -17.55
C ASN A 54 7.52 -6.20 -16.11
N PRO A 55 7.20 -5.04 -15.49
CA PRO A 55 6.58 -5.00 -14.17
C PRO A 55 5.18 -5.62 -14.20
N THR A 56 4.71 -6.20 -13.07
CA THR A 56 3.38 -6.82 -13.00
C THR A 56 2.25 -5.85 -13.34
N PHE A 57 2.36 -4.62 -12.84
CA PHE A 57 1.38 -3.57 -13.08
C PHE A 57 2.05 -2.52 -13.96
N SER A 58 1.77 -2.52 -15.26
CA SER A 58 2.37 -1.58 -16.21
C SER A 58 1.36 -0.52 -16.64
N ASP A 59 1.80 0.73 -16.74
CA ASP A 59 1.04 1.82 -17.37
C ASP A 59 -0.37 2.06 -16.79
N ILE A 60 -0.57 1.82 -15.50
CA ILE A 60 -1.88 2.00 -14.85
C ILE A 60 -2.19 3.51 -14.78
N PRO A 61 -3.28 3.99 -15.42
CA PRO A 61 -3.58 5.42 -15.44
C PRO A 61 -4.03 5.92 -14.06
N SER A 62 -3.68 7.16 -13.72
CA SER A 62 -4.29 7.89 -12.61
C SER A 62 -5.76 8.20 -12.88
N ASP A 63 -6.51 8.52 -11.82
CA ASP A 63 -7.93 8.87 -11.92
C ASP A 63 -8.21 10.07 -12.84
N ASP A 64 -7.28 11.02 -12.90
CA ASP A 64 -7.35 12.19 -13.79
C ASP A 64 -6.78 11.95 -15.20
N GLY A 65 -6.18 10.77 -15.44
CA GLY A 65 -5.56 10.37 -16.70
C GLY A 65 -4.30 11.15 -17.09
N HIS A 66 -3.80 12.03 -16.22
CA HIS A 66 -2.59 12.82 -16.48
C HIS A 66 -1.29 12.04 -16.29
N TYR A 67 -1.35 10.97 -15.49
CA TYR A 67 -0.21 10.14 -15.16
C TYR A 67 -0.49 8.68 -15.42
N LYS A 68 0.59 7.92 -15.58
CA LYS A 68 0.57 6.46 -15.52
C LYS A 68 1.59 5.98 -14.51
N TYR A 69 1.32 4.84 -13.90
CA TYR A 69 2.20 4.22 -12.93
C TYR A 69 2.50 2.78 -13.32
N SER A 70 3.79 2.45 -13.31
CA SER A 70 4.29 1.09 -13.44
C SER A 70 4.87 0.64 -12.10
N TYR A 71 4.49 -0.53 -11.62
CA TYR A 71 4.80 -1.03 -10.27
C TYR A 71 5.16 -2.52 -10.26
N ASN A 72 6.23 -2.84 -9.53
CA ASN A 72 6.61 -4.22 -9.21
C ASN A 72 7.07 -4.32 -7.74
N PRO A 73 6.41 -5.14 -6.90
CA PRO A 73 6.57 -5.07 -5.45
C PRO A 73 7.93 -5.56 -4.94
N CYS A 74 8.55 -6.55 -5.57
CA CYS A 74 9.66 -7.28 -4.96
C CYS A 74 10.93 -7.30 -5.81
N SER A 75 10.80 -7.36 -7.14
CA SER A 75 11.93 -7.28 -8.05
C SER A 75 11.99 -5.90 -8.71
N ALA A 76 13.19 -5.35 -8.83
CA ALA A 76 13.41 -4.11 -9.56
C ALA A 76 13.09 -4.29 -11.06
N PHE A 77 12.59 -3.24 -11.69
CA PHE A 77 12.42 -3.18 -13.13
C PHE A 77 12.98 -1.89 -13.71
N THR A 78 13.21 -1.88 -15.02
CA THR A 78 13.64 -0.71 -15.78
C THR A 78 12.65 -0.39 -16.89
N GLU A 79 12.22 0.86 -16.94
CA GLU A 79 11.33 1.39 -17.98
C GLU A 79 11.74 2.82 -18.34
N GLY A 80 12.30 2.99 -19.54
CA GLY A 80 12.79 4.28 -20.03
C GLY A 80 13.82 4.91 -19.08
N LYS A 81 13.48 6.01 -18.39
CA LYS A 81 14.36 6.71 -17.43
C LYS A 81 14.25 6.18 -15.99
N CYS A 82 13.25 5.37 -15.69
CA CYS A 82 13.15 4.70 -14.40
C CYS A 82 14.02 3.46 -14.44
N THR A 83 15.17 3.49 -13.77
CA THR A 83 16.14 2.37 -13.75
C THR A 83 16.17 1.74 -12.38
N ASP A 84 16.10 0.41 -12.32
CA ASP A 84 16.15 -0.39 -11.10
C ASP A 84 15.17 0.09 -10.00
N VAL A 85 13.90 0.34 -10.39
CA VAL A 85 12.88 0.88 -9.49
C VAL A 85 11.84 -0.16 -9.08
N ALA A 86 11.10 0.13 -8.01
CA ALA A 86 9.86 -0.55 -7.65
C ALA A 86 8.64 0.15 -8.25
N LEU A 87 8.71 1.48 -8.42
CA LEU A 87 7.60 2.31 -8.89
C LEU A 87 8.12 3.41 -9.82
N CYS A 88 7.55 3.47 -11.02
CA CYS A 88 7.80 4.52 -12.01
C CYS A 88 6.50 5.30 -12.26
N GLN A 89 6.58 6.62 -12.30
CA GLN A 89 5.50 7.49 -12.76
C GLN A 89 5.85 8.06 -14.13
N ALA A 90 4.96 7.93 -15.09
CA ALA A 90 5.05 8.59 -16.39
C ALA A 90 4.05 9.76 -16.47
N ALA A 91 4.51 10.89 -17.01
CA ALA A 91 3.74 12.10 -17.25
C ALA A 91 4.10 12.66 -18.63
N SER A 92 3.24 12.45 -19.63
CA SER A 92 3.56 12.77 -21.04
C SER A 92 4.91 12.16 -21.46
N ASP A 93 5.92 12.98 -21.79
CA ASP A 93 7.27 12.54 -22.21
C ASP A 93 8.28 12.47 -21.04
N LEU A 94 7.81 12.63 -19.80
CA LEU A 94 8.62 12.60 -18.59
C LEU A 94 8.35 11.32 -17.80
N GLN A 95 9.42 10.77 -17.20
CA GLN A 95 9.36 9.60 -16.34
C GLN A 95 10.13 9.93 -15.06
N TYR A 96 9.55 9.50 -13.93
CA TYR A 96 10.03 9.82 -12.59
C TYR A 96 10.19 8.54 -11.77
N PRO A 97 11.41 8.22 -11.29
CA PRO A 97 11.60 7.12 -10.36
C PRO A 97 11.02 7.51 -8.99
N VAL A 98 9.93 6.86 -8.59
CA VAL A 98 9.19 7.19 -7.35
C VAL A 98 9.75 6.44 -6.14
N GLY A 99 10.41 5.30 -6.35
CA GLY A 99 11.03 4.55 -5.26
C GLY A 99 11.57 3.21 -5.73
N ASP A 100 12.49 2.66 -4.95
CA ASP A 100 13.04 1.31 -5.10
C ASP A 100 12.60 0.40 -3.94
N GLN A 101 13.00 -0.86 -3.99
CA GLN A 101 12.73 -1.85 -2.94
C GLN A 101 13.38 -1.50 -1.58
N ASN A 102 14.36 -0.59 -1.53
CA ASN A 102 15.02 -0.16 -0.28
C ASN A 102 14.28 0.99 0.42
N THR A 103 13.50 1.78 -0.33
CA THR A 103 12.71 2.92 0.18
C THR A 103 11.33 2.53 0.73
N VAL A 104 11.01 1.25 0.71
CA VAL A 104 9.71 0.72 1.11
C VAL A 104 9.49 0.84 2.62
N VAL A 105 8.29 1.26 3.00
CA VAL A 105 7.88 1.39 4.40
C VAL A 105 6.49 0.79 4.59
N TRP A 106 6.39 -0.18 5.49
CA TRP A 106 5.14 -0.78 5.93
C TRP A 106 4.58 0.00 7.11
N ASN A 107 3.41 0.61 6.94
CA ASN A 107 2.79 1.46 7.96
C ASN A 107 1.34 1.04 8.19
N SER A 108 0.95 0.93 9.44
CA SER A 108 -0.45 0.73 9.80
C SER A 108 -1.15 2.08 9.90
N VAL A 109 -2.21 2.26 9.12
CA VAL A 109 -2.97 3.50 9.08
C VAL A 109 -4.29 3.29 9.81
N GLU A 110 -4.32 3.65 11.09
CA GLU A 110 -5.46 3.41 11.99
C GLU A 110 -6.77 4.04 11.52
N SER A 111 -6.70 5.19 10.86
CA SER A 111 -7.89 5.92 10.38
C SER A 111 -8.68 5.16 9.32
N ILE A 112 -8.01 4.32 8.51
CA ILE A 112 -8.61 3.51 7.45
C ILE A 112 -8.54 2.01 7.75
N GLY A 113 -7.91 1.62 8.86
CA GLY A 113 -7.83 0.23 9.31
C GLY A 113 -7.01 -0.68 8.41
N MET A 114 -6.00 -0.15 7.70
CA MET A 114 -5.20 -0.91 6.73
C MET A 114 -3.71 -0.88 7.05
N LEU A 115 -3.03 -1.96 6.70
CA LEU A 115 -1.58 -1.95 6.50
C LEU A 115 -1.30 -1.37 5.11
N VAL A 116 -0.46 -0.35 5.04
CA VAL A 116 -0.15 0.41 3.83
C VAL A 116 1.33 0.26 3.52
N LEU A 117 1.62 -0.03 2.26
CA LEU A 117 2.97 -0.02 1.71
C LEU A 117 3.22 1.33 1.04
N SER A 118 4.27 2.02 1.47
CA SER A 118 4.67 3.33 0.93
C SER A 118 6.09 3.28 0.39
N TYR A 119 6.37 4.08 -0.64
CA TYR A 119 7.71 4.27 -1.20
C TYR A 119 8.13 5.73 -1.03
N THR A 120 9.42 5.96 -0.79
CA THR A 120 9.96 7.32 -0.68
C THR A 120 10.66 7.71 -1.98
N SER A 121 10.30 8.88 -2.52
CA SER A 121 10.92 9.44 -3.73
C SER A 121 12.44 9.46 -3.62
N MET A 122 13.12 8.94 -4.65
CA MET A 122 14.58 8.93 -4.75
C MET A 122 15.17 10.27 -5.23
N GLY A 123 14.36 11.34 -5.24
CA GLY A 123 14.79 12.67 -5.65
C GLY A 123 15.07 12.81 -7.15
N TRP A 124 15.22 14.05 -7.61
CA TRP A 124 15.46 14.40 -9.02
C TRP A 124 16.91 14.17 -9.45
N ASP A 125 17.82 13.99 -8.48
CA ASP A 125 19.26 13.88 -8.71
C ASP A 125 19.72 12.48 -9.13
N SER A 126 18.81 11.50 -9.11
CA SER A 126 19.06 10.11 -9.52
C SER A 126 18.97 9.91 -11.04
N VAL A 127 18.74 10.99 -11.82
CA VAL A 127 18.69 10.97 -13.29
C VAL A 127 19.95 11.65 -13.84
N THR A 128 21.10 11.00 -13.70
CA THR A 128 22.34 11.36 -14.42
C THR A 128 22.91 10.19 -15.16
#